data_AF-A0A2R4MJ31-F1
#
_entry.id   AF-A0A2R4MJ31-F1
#
_cell.length_a   1.000
_cell.length_b   1.000
_cell.length_c   1.000
_cell.angle_alpha   90.00
_cell.angle_beta   90.00
_cell.angle_gamma   90.00
#
_symmetry.space_group_name_H-M   'P 1'
#
loop_
_entity.id
_entity.type
_entity.pdbx_description
1 polymer ?
#
loop_
_entity_poly.entity_id
_entity_poly.type
_entity_poly.pdbx_seq_one_letter_code
_entity_poly.pdbx_strand_id
1 'polypeptide(L)'
;MAARQEQKRENYKPSGAIVLTPKGCKAEIYLFDDKNGRPCAVGFKGRAKKPSFRHWFEQPARRERFVARFIKETTEQQKRSSQRTDQHTLKVDDVLVASWGYDQTNIQFFQVVKDAGKNTVHLREIKSKSALREGENRLAMQDKVVPVVGAFKTGVLKKRVDMSGGNPSVKVGYGAIAWLWDGKPQTQTSYACGLGMNQLAKQFVETINNIDQSKHRDEVFRDFCNMAYCALAKPCQPNVKERDRLEAQYMEVVKRYRNKDDIRENMPKLLSLTVLGLSNGNCDFLGEVAGELGVLDAKLGQFFTPYHISKMMAKINLVGAKEHIEQKGYLTVHEPAVGAGGMLLAVADVVEDMGVKLETSLWIDAVELSVSTFHMAYVQLAARGIAGVVRRGNSLSHEMFESVFLPATPHFLAAHPTFLDDQQAIAEKHAQAKEFQNPSKPVQTELVF
;
A
#
# COMPACT_ATOMS: atom_id res chain seq x y z
N MET A 1 -24.66 3.61 6.86
CA MET A 1 -23.43 3.44 7.66
C MET A 1 -23.84 2.97 9.05
N ALA A 2 -23.47 1.75 9.45
CA ALA A 2 -23.58 1.37 10.86
C ALA A 2 -22.58 2.23 11.64
N ALA A 3 -23.07 3.07 12.57
CA ALA A 3 -22.22 3.83 13.46
C ALA A 3 -21.21 2.87 14.11
N ARG A 4 -19.91 3.18 14.00
CA ARG A 4 -18.83 2.43 14.65
C ARG A 4 -19.16 2.41 16.15
N GLN A 5 -19.68 1.29 16.66
CA GLN A 5 -20.05 1.19 18.07
C GLN A 5 -18.84 1.57 18.92
N GLU A 6 -19.03 2.55 19.81
CA GLU A 6 -17.96 3.00 20.69
C GLU A 6 -17.54 1.83 21.58
N GLN A 7 -16.30 1.39 21.45
CA GLN A 7 -15.78 0.24 22.21
C GLN A 7 -15.62 0.65 23.68
N LYS A 8 -16.57 0.21 24.51
CA LYS A 8 -16.56 0.40 25.96
C LYS A 8 -15.83 -0.75 26.64
N ARG A 9 -15.07 -0.46 27.69
CA ARG A 9 -14.34 -1.47 28.50
C ARG A 9 -15.28 -2.54 29.05
N GLU A 10 -16.50 -2.14 29.41
CA GLU A 10 -17.56 -3.03 29.91
C GLU A 10 -17.90 -4.17 28.95
N ASN A 11 -17.79 -3.96 27.63
CA ASN A 11 -18.10 -4.98 26.62
C ASN A 11 -17.15 -6.19 26.67
N TYR A 12 -16.02 -6.05 27.35
CA TYR A 12 -14.99 -7.08 27.46
C TYR A 12 -14.96 -7.73 28.85
N LYS A 13 -15.80 -7.27 29.78
CA LYS A 13 -15.89 -7.83 31.13
C LYS A 13 -16.83 -9.04 31.12
N PRO A 14 -16.35 -10.24 31.47
CA PRO A 14 -17.22 -11.40 31.60
C PRO A 14 -18.10 -11.25 32.84
N SER A 15 -19.40 -11.57 32.71
CA SER A 15 -20.32 -11.64 33.85
C SER A 15 -19.90 -12.79 34.78
N GLY A 16 -19.96 -12.58 36.10
CA GLY A 16 -19.59 -13.59 37.10
C GLY A 16 -18.08 -13.89 37.23
N ALA A 17 -17.23 -13.10 36.57
CA ALA A 17 -15.78 -13.28 36.66
C ALA A 17 -15.23 -12.87 38.03
N ILE A 18 -14.23 -13.62 38.52
CA ILE A 18 -13.42 -13.24 39.66
C ILE A 18 -12.50 -12.10 39.24
N VAL A 19 -12.59 -10.96 39.93
CA VAL A 19 -11.78 -9.78 39.64
C VAL A 19 -10.52 -9.78 40.51
N LEU A 20 -9.36 -9.77 39.87
CA LEU A 20 -8.06 -9.62 40.50
C LEU A 20 -7.50 -8.21 40.23
N THR A 21 -7.29 -7.47 41.32
CA THR A 21 -6.60 -6.17 41.33
C THR A 21 -5.33 -6.28 42.17
N PRO A 22 -4.19 -6.66 41.59
CA PRO A 22 -2.96 -6.90 42.35
C PRO A 22 -2.47 -5.62 43.02
N LYS A 23 -2.17 -5.71 44.32
CA LYS A 23 -1.72 -4.55 45.12
C LYS A 23 -0.44 -3.96 44.52
N GLY A 24 -0.44 -2.66 44.25
CA GLY A 24 0.71 -1.95 43.66
C GLY A 24 0.91 -2.16 42.15
N CYS A 25 -0.01 -2.84 41.46
CA CYS A 25 -0.03 -2.95 40.00
C CYS A 25 -1.29 -2.29 39.45
N LYS A 26 -1.16 -1.30 38.54
CA LYS A 26 -2.31 -0.76 37.78
C LYS A 26 -2.77 -1.76 36.69
N ALA A 27 -3.16 -2.96 37.11
CA ALA A 27 -3.75 -3.98 36.28
C ALA A 27 -5.08 -4.43 36.89
N GLU A 28 -6.04 -4.75 36.04
CA GLU A 28 -7.31 -5.35 36.43
C GLU A 28 -7.52 -6.58 35.56
N ILE A 29 -7.71 -7.73 36.21
CA ILE A 29 -7.72 -9.04 35.54
C ILE A 29 -8.99 -9.76 35.94
N TYR A 30 -9.70 -10.30 34.97
CA TYR A 30 -10.93 -11.05 35.15
C TYR A 30 -10.65 -12.51 34.86
N LEU A 31 -10.90 -13.39 35.84
CA LEU A 31 -10.81 -14.83 35.69
C LEU A 31 -12.22 -15.41 35.63
N PHE A 32 -12.48 -16.24 34.65
CA PHE A 32 -13.79 -16.87 34.44
C PHE A 32 -13.60 -18.17 33.67
N ASP A 33 -14.64 -18.99 33.61
CA ASP A 33 -14.67 -20.15 32.74
C ASP A 33 -15.64 -19.88 31.58
N ASP A 34 -15.33 -20.36 30.38
CA ASP A 34 -16.22 -20.21 29.24
C ASP A 34 -17.44 -21.14 29.34
N LYS A 35 -18.35 -21.06 28.35
CA LYS A 35 -19.54 -21.92 28.28
C LYS A 35 -19.24 -23.43 28.27
N ASN A 36 -18.00 -23.82 27.98
CA ASN A 36 -17.54 -25.21 27.94
C ASN A 36 -16.70 -25.57 29.17
N GLY A 37 -16.68 -24.72 30.21
CA GLY A 37 -15.88 -24.92 31.43
C GLY A 37 -14.38 -24.71 31.25
N ARG A 38 -13.93 -24.08 30.15
CA ARG A 38 -12.49 -23.85 29.91
C ARG A 38 -12.02 -22.62 30.70
N PRO A 39 -10.89 -22.70 31.41
CA PRO A 39 -10.38 -21.59 32.19
C PRO A 39 -9.93 -20.44 31.28
N CYS A 40 -10.48 -19.26 31.50
CA CYS A 40 -10.22 -18.06 30.72
C CYS A 40 -9.72 -16.91 31.59
N ALA A 41 -8.99 -15.97 30.98
CA ALA A 41 -8.63 -14.72 31.62
C ALA A 41 -8.62 -13.54 30.63
N VAL A 42 -9.01 -12.38 31.12
CA VAL A 42 -8.96 -11.09 30.42
C VAL A 42 -8.23 -10.08 31.30
N GLY A 43 -7.22 -9.40 30.78
CA GLY A 43 -6.45 -8.42 31.55
C GLY A 43 -6.40 -7.04 30.91
N PHE A 44 -6.46 -6.00 31.74
CA PHE A 44 -6.35 -4.60 31.34
C PHE A 44 -5.19 -3.91 32.06
N LYS A 45 -4.46 -3.05 31.35
CA LYS A 45 -3.46 -2.14 31.93
C LYS A 45 -4.07 -0.75 32.14
N GLY A 46 -4.00 -0.21 33.36
CA GLY A 46 -4.46 1.14 33.72
C GLY A 46 -5.91 1.42 33.30
N ARG A 47 -6.13 2.55 32.62
CA ARG A 47 -7.46 3.00 32.13
C ARG A 47 -7.76 2.56 30.69
N ALA A 48 -7.06 1.55 30.16
CA ALA A 48 -7.28 1.09 28.78
C ALA A 48 -8.74 0.65 28.55
N LYS A 49 -9.32 1.05 27.40
CA LYS A 49 -10.66 0.62 26.95
C LYS A 49 -10.66 -0.81 26.38
N LYS A 50 -9.54 -1.24 25.78
CA LYS A 50 -9.35 -2.60 25.23
C LYS A 50 -8.53 -3.47 26.17
N PRO A 51 -8.80 -4.79 26.22
CA PRO A 51 -7.98 -5.71 26.98
C PRO A 51 -6.58 -5.80 26.36
N SER A 52 -5.56 -5.91 27.22
CA SER A 52 -4.19 -6.24 26.81
C SER A 52 -4.07 -7.69 26.40
N PHE A 53 -4.91 -8.57 26.95
CA PHE A 53 -5.08 -9.94 26.51
C PHE A 53 -6.49 -10.47 26.83
N ARG A 54 -6.95 -11.45 26.05
CA ARG A 54 -8.17 -12.23 26.29
C ARG A 54 -7.93 -13.65 25.77
N HIS A 55 -7.72 -14.60 26.67
CA HIS A 55 -7.29 -15.95 26.30
C HIS A 55 -8.09 -17.01 27.06
N TRP A 56 -8.29 -18.15 26.40
CA TRP A 56 -8.63 -19.40 27.04
C TRP A 56 -7.34 -20.19 27.30
N PHE A 57 -7.36 -21.04 28.30
CA PHE A 57 -6.23 -21.85 28.72
C PHE A 57 -6.66 -23.30 28.82
N GLU A 58 -5.71 -24.20 28.59
CA GLU A 58 -5.94 -25.64 28.68
C GLU A 58 -6.14 -26.12 30.12
N GLN A 59 -5.45 -25.49 31.08
CA GLN A 59 -5.49 -25.85 32.50
C GLN A 59 -5.48 -24.60 33.39
N PRO A 60 -6.15 -24.61 34.56
CA PRO A 60 -6.15 -23.48 35.50
C PRO A 60 -4.74 -23.03 35.92
N ALA A 61 -3.82 -23.97 36.16
CA ALA A 61 -2.43 -23.67 36.52
C ALA A 61 -1.64 -22.94 35.42
N ARG A 62 -2.00 -23.10 34.14
CA ARG A 62 -1.41 -22.32 33.03
C ARG A 62 -1.93 -20.88 33.02
N ARG A 63 -3.24 -20.70 33.28
CA ARG A 63 -3.87 -19.38 33.45
C ARG A 63 -3.19 -18.61 34.58
N GLU A 64 -3.00 -19.23 35.72
CA GLU A 64 -2.37 -18.60 36.90
C GLU A 64 -0.92 -18.18 36.63
N ARG A 65 -0.10 -19.05 36.01
CA ARG A 65 1.28 -18.71 35.63
C ARG A 65 1.33 -17.55 34.64
N PHE A 66 0.42 -17.52 33.65
CA PHE A 66 0.33 -16.43 32.69
C PHE A 66 -0.05 -15.11 33.36
N VAL A 67 -1.07 -15.14 34.23
CA VAL A 67 -1.53 -13.98 35.00
C VAL A 67 -0.41 -13.46 35.89
N ALA A 68 0.29 -14.32 36.62
CA ALA A 68 1.42 -13.92 37.47
C ALA A 68 2.53 -13.23 36.67
N ARG A 69 2.89 -13.78 35.50
CA ARG A 69 3.87 -13.16 34.59
C ARG A 69 3.40 -11.78 34.12
N PHE A 70 2.15 -11.68 33.67
CA PHE A 70 1.57 -10.41 33.23
C PHE A 70 1.60 -9.35 34.33
N ILE A 71 1.31 -9.73 35.58
CA ILE A 71 1.38 -8.83 36.73
C ILE A 71 2.82 -8.35 36.92
N LYS A 72 3.80 -9.28 36.95
CA LYS A 72 5.22 -8.95 37.11
C LYS A 72 5.70 -7.97 36.05
N GLU A 73 5.47 -8.27 34.77
CA GLU A 73 5.87 -7.42 33.64
C GLU A 73 5.19 -6.04 33.72
N THR A 74 3.91 -5.99 34.09
CA THR A 74 3.17 -4.73 34.21
C THR A 74 3.69 -3.89 35.38
N THR A 75 4.04 -4.51 36.51
CA THR A 75 4.63 -3.84 37.66
C THR A 75 6.03 -3.30 37.33
N GLU A 76 6.87 -4.08 36.64
CA GLU A 76 8.20 -3.63 36.18
C GLU A 76 8.07 -2.47 35.18
N GLN A 77 7.14 -2.57 34.22
CA GLN A 77 6.85 -1.49 33.28
C GLN A 77 6.36 -0.21 33.99
N GLN A 78 5.56 -0.36 35.05
CA GLN A 78 5.11 0.77 35.88
C GLN A 78 6.25 1.41 36.66
N LYS A 79 7.12 0.61 37.28
CA LYS A 79 8.33 1.11 37.97
C LYS A 79 9.25 1.87 37.02
N ARG A 80 9.54 1.30 35.84
CA ARG A 80 10.31 1.98 34.78
C ARG A 80 9.64 3.28 34.33
N SER A 81 8.32 3.30 34.22
CA SER A 81 7.57 4.49 33.79
C SER A 81 7.46 5.56 34.89
N SER A 82 7.45 5.19 36.16
CA SER A 82 7.45 6.12 37.30
C SER A 82 8.83 6.68 37.61
N GLN A 83 9.89 5.93 37.30
CA GLN A 83 11.29 6.41 37.34
C GLN A 83 11.63 7.30 36.13
N ARG A 84 10.87 7.21 35.03
CA ARG A 84 10.95 8.11 33.86
C ARG A 84 10.32 9.46 34.18
N THR A 85 10.97 10.24 35.03
CA THR A 85 10.59 11.61 35.43
C THR A 85 11.42 12.68 34.73
N ASP A 86 12.26 12.31 33.78
CA ASP A 86 13.15 13.26 33.13
C ASP A 86 12.33 14.29 32.34
N GLN A 87 12.40 15.54 32.81
CA GLN A 87 11.91 16.70 32.10
C GLN A 87 12.58 16.71 30.73
N HIS A 88 11.79 16.85 29.65
CA HIS A 88 12.40 16.99 28.34
C HIS A 88 13.23 18.27 28.26
N THR A 89 14.24 18.26 27.40
CA THR A 89 15.13 19.41 27.19
C THR A 89 14.77 20.29 26.00
N LEU A 90 13.74 19.90 25.21
CA LEU A 90 13.26 20.67 24.06
C LEU A 90 12.67 22.03 24.47
N LYS A 91 12.96 23.06 23.68
CA LYS A 91 12.48 24.45 23.83
C LYS A 91 11.56 24.85 22.69
N VAL A 92 10.82 25.93 22.87
CA VAL A 92 10.07 26.56 21.76
C VAL A 92 11.07 26.99 20.69
N ASP A 93 10.68 26.82 19.43
CA ASP A 93 11.48 27.03 18.21
C ASP A 93 12.57 26.00 17.91
N ASP A 94 12.79 25.02 18.78
CA ASP A 94 13.61 23.86 18.43
C ASP A 94 12.99 23.14 17.21
N VAL A 95 13.87 22.72 16.29
CA VAL A 95 13.48 21.94 15.13
C VAL A 95 13.87 20.49 15.37
N LEU A 96 12.94 19.57 15.12
CA LEU A 96 13.20 18.15 15.05
C LEU A 96 13.18 17.69 13.60
N VAL A 97 14.00 16.71 13.26
CA VAL A 97 14.07 16.07 11.96
C VAL A 97 13.72 14.60 12.07
N ALA A 98 12.83 14.12 11.21
CA ALA A 98 12.59 12.70 10.98
C ALA A 98 13.09 12.33 9.58
N SER A 99 13.87 11.25 9.51
CA SER A 99 14.27 10.60 8.27
C SER A 99 13.54 9.26 8.18
N TRP A 100 12.85 9.02 7.09
CA TRP A 100 12.10 7.79 6.86
C TRP A 100 11.89 7.54 5.37
N GLY A 101 11.43 6.35 5.02
CA GLY A 101 11.06 6.02 3.65
C GLY A 101 11.57 4.64 3.30
N TYR A 102 11.00 4.08 2.23
CA TYR A 102 11.21 2.69 1.85
C TYR A 102 12.32 2.60 0.80
N ASP A 103 12.11 3.21 -0.36
CA ASP A 103 13.10 3.33 -1.44
C ASP A 103 13.70 4.75 -1.56
N GLN A 104 13.18 5.69 -0.78
CA GLN A 104 13.67 7.05 -0.69
C GLN A 104 13.95 7.44 0.75
N THR A 105 14.89 8.35 0.94
CA THR A 105 15.15 9.01 2.22
C THR A 105 14.32 10.29 2.23
N ASN A 106 13.11 10.21 2.77
CA ASN A 106 12.25 11.37 3.00
C ASN A 106 12.67 12.06 4.29
N ILE A 107 12.85 13.38 4.20
CA ILE A 107 13.17 14.22 5.35
C ILE A 107 11.97 15.11 5.69
N GLN A 108 11.53 15.05 6.94
CA GLN A 108 10.49 15.93 7.49
C GLN A 108 11.04 16.71 8.67
N PHE A 109 10.72 18.00 8.71
CA PHE A 109 11.09 18.88 9.83
C PHE A 109 9.85 19.29 10.62
N PHE A 110 10.00 19.37 11.94
CA PHE A 110 8.95 19.74 12.88
C PHE A 110 9.47 20.81 13.83
N GLN A 111 8.77 21.94 13.95
CA GLN A 111 9.12 22.98 14.91
C GLN A 111 8.28 22.83 16.18
N VAL A 112 8.94 22.96 17.34
CA VAL A 112 8.26 23.08 18.63
C VAL A 112 7.59 24.44 18.72
N VAL A 113 6.26 24.46 18.75
CA VAL A 113 5.48 25.70 18.84
C VAL A 113 5.03 26.01 20.25
N LYS A 114 5.07 25.02 21.16
CA LYS A 114 4.72 25.20 22.57
C LYS A 114 5.28 24.06 23.42
N ASP A 115 5.87 24.42 24.57
CA ASP A 115 6.09 23.50 25.68
C ASP A 115 4.75 23.25 26.40
N ALA A 116 4.34 21.98 26.47
CA ALA A 116 3.07 21.55 27.04
C ALA A 116 3.26 20.71 28.32
N GLY A 117 4.39 20.88 29.00
CA GLY A 117 4.70 20.29 30.30
C GLY A 117 5.75 19.19 30.24
N LYS A 118 5.98 18.51 31.37
CA LYS A 118 7.19 17.72 31.65
C LYS A 118 7.71 16.79 30.56
N ASN A 119 6.82 16.19 29.78
CA ASN A 119 7.16 15.20 28.76
C ASN A 119 6.38 15.42 27.46
N THR A 120 5.79 16.59 27.25
CA THR A 120 4.88 16.81 26.14
C THR A 120 5.16 18.15 25.47
N VAL A 121 5.28 18.13 24.15
CA VAL A 121 5.44 19.33 23.32
C VAL A 121 4.35 19.38 22.25
N HIS A 122 4.06 20.57 21.76
CA HIS A 122 3.26 20.78 20.57
C HIS A 122 4.21 21.04 19.39
N LEU A 123 4.06 20.26 18.33
CA LEU A 123 4.85 20.35 17.12
C LEU A 123 3.98 20.81 15.95
N ARG A 124 4.57 21.46 14.96
CA ARG A 124 3.99 21.63 13.63
C ARG A 124 5.02 21.22 12.60
N GLU A 125 4.60 20.50 11.57
CA GLU A 125 5.49 20.22 10.43
C GLU A 125 5.77 21.53 9.70
N ILE A 126 7.02 21.75 9.30
CA ILE A 126 7.47 22.93 8.55
C ILE A 126 7.99 22.53 7.17
N LYS A 127 7.96 23.47 6.23
CA LYS A 127 8.54 23.30 4.90
C LYS A 127 10.06 23.14 5.00
N SER A 128 10.63 22.46 4.02
CA SER A 128 12.07 22.41 3.78
C SER A 128 12.41 23.15 2.48
N LYS A 129 13.68 23.55 2.34
CA LYS A 129 14.26 24.09 1.10
C LYS A 129 15.58 23.39 0.81
N SER A 130 15.96 23.33 -0.47
CA SER A 130 17.28 22.83 -0.85
C SER A 130 18.38 23.73 -0.24
N ALA A 131 19.44 23.08 0.21
CA ALA A 131 20.64 23.69 0.77
C ALA A 131 21.72 23.93 -0.29
N LEU A 132 21.50 23.47 -1.52
CA LEU A 132 22.38 23.71 -2.66
C LEU A 132 22.28 25.18 -3.10
N ARG A 133 23.40 25.73 -3.56
CA ARG A 133 23.44 27.08 -4.13
C ARG A 133 22.81 27.09 -5.52
N GLU A 134 22.26 28.23 -5.92
CA GLU A 134 21.79 28.45 -7.30
C GLU A 134 22.96 28.18 -8.27
N GLY A 135 22.79 27.20 -9.17
CA GLY A 135 23.82 26.78 -10.12
C GLY A 135 24.67 25.56 -9.74
N GLU A 136 24.53 25.01 -8.52
CA GLU A 136 25.18 23.72 -8.17
C GLU A 136 24.38 22.54 -8.74
N ASN A 137 25.07 21.66 -9.47
CA ASN A 137 24.45 20.45 -10.03
C ASN A 137 24.03 19.49 -8.91
N ARG A 138 22.73 19.18 -8.87
CA ARG A 138 22.19 18.10 -8.05
C ARG A 138 22.83 16.79 -8.51
N LEU A 139 23.44 16.05 -7.59
CA LEU A 139 23.80 14.67 -7.85
C LEU A 139 22.53 13.88 -8.19
N ALA A 140 22.61 13.00 -9.18
CA ALA A 140 21.48 12.16 -9.56
C ALA A 140 20.89 11.46 -8.32
N MET A 141 19.62 11.71 -8.08
CA MET A 141 18.71 11.18 -7.06
C MET A 141 18.93 11.61 -5.59
N GLN A 142 19.79 12.60 -5.29
CA GLN A 142 19.98 13.13 -3.92
C GLN A 142 19.96 14.67 -3.83
N ASP A 143 19.24 15.22 -2.85
CA ASP A 143 19.25 16.65 -2.48
C ASP A 143 19.62 16.79 -1.00
N LYS A 144 20.19 17.93 -0.62
CA LYS A 144 20.36 18.29 0.79
C LYS A 144 19.35 19.36 1.13
N VAL A 145 18.57 19.17 2.19
CA VAL A 145 17.53 20.10 2.61
C VAL A 145 17.76 20.64 4.01
N VAL A 146 17.28 21.87 4.21
CA VAL A 146 17.24 22.55 5.50
C VAL A 146 15.80 22.98 5.81
N PRO A 147 15.41 23.07 7.09
CA PRO A 147 14.09 23.56 7.48
C PRO A 147 13.94 25.04 7.15
N VAL A 148 12.70 25.44 6.87
CA VAL A 148 12.27 26.83 6.82
C VAL A 148 11.44 27.10 8.07
N VAL A 149 12.11 27.56 9.13
CA VAL A 149 11.49 27.86 10.43
C VAL A 149 10.31 28.83 10.25
N GLY A 150 9.18 28.53 10.89
CA GLY A 150 7.93 29.29 10.78
C GLY A 150 7.06 28.97 9.55
N ALA A 151 7.59 28.27 8.54
CA ALA A 151 6.82 27.92 7.34
C ALA A 151 5.98 26.65 7.56
N PHE A 152 4.93 26.74 8.37
CA PHE A 152 4.13 25.60 8.79
C PHE A 152 3.30 24.96 7.65
N LYS A 153 3.35 23.63 7.53
CA LYS A 153 2.57 22.81 6.57
C LYS A 153 1.29 22.25 7.19
N THR A 154 1.33 21.91 8.48
CA THR A 154 0.26 21.16 9.14
C THR A 154 -0.28 21.89 10.38
N GLY A 155 -1.40 21.39 10.89
CA GLY A 155 -1.95 21.77 12.20
C GLY A 155 -1.09 21.29 13.37
N VAL A 156 -1.50 21.65 14.58
CA VAL A 156 -0.73 21.35 15.80
C VAL A 156 -0.81 19.86 16.17
N LEU A 157 0.36 19.23 16.31
CA LEU A 157 0.53 17.86 16.78
C LEU A 157 0.97 17.86 18.24
N LYS A 158 0.11 17.39 19.14
CA LYS A 158 0.47 17.15 20.55
C LYS A 158 1.23 15.83 20.67
N LYS A 159 2.48 15.87 21.12
CA LYS A 159 3.36 14.70 21.14
C LYS A 159 4.10 14.55 22.47
N ARG A 160 4.29 13.30 22.89
CA ARG A 160 5.11 12.96 24.05
C ARG A 160 6.57 12.81 23.63
N VAL A 161 7.47 13.40 24.39
CA VAL A 161 8.93 13.30 24.20
C VAL A 161 9.46 12.05 24.89
N ASP A 162 10.29 11.29 24.19
CA ASP A 162 11.07 10.17 24.70
C ASP A 162 12.51 10.63 24.96
N MET A 163 12.99 10.38 26.19
CA MET A 163 14.34 10.72 26.66
C MET A 163 15.23 9.48 26.82
N SER A 164 14.75 8.28 26.45
CA SER A 164 15.45 7.02 26.75
C SER A 164 16.72 6.77 25.92
N GLY A 165 16.92 7.51 24.83
CA GLY A 165 18.09 7.40 23.96
C GLY A 165 19.19 8.44 24.21
N GLY A 166 19.15 9.17 25.33
CA GLY A 166 20.10 10.25 25.64
C GLY A 166 19.79 11.59 24.96
N ASN A 167 19.21 11.56 23.75
CA ASN A 167 18.69 12.74 23.06
C ASN A 167 17.15 12.76 23.05
N PRO A 168 16.52 13.95 23.14
CA PRO A 168 15.07 14.06 23.05
C PRO A 168 14.59 13.63 21.67
N SER A 169 13.59 12.76 21.65
CA SER A 169 12.96 12.29 20.41
C SER A 169 11.45 12.21 20.50
N VAL A 170 10.78 12.23 19.36
CA VAL A 170 9.33 12.19 19.28
C VAL A 170 8.89 11.25 18.17
N LYS A 171 7.94 10.35 18.47
CA LYS A 171 7.33 9.50 17.45
C LYS A 171 6.36 10.29 16.57
N VAL A 172 6.63 10.35 15.27
CA VAL A 172 5.82 11.04 14.25
C VAL A 172 5.08 10.04 13.35
N GLY A 173 4.51 10.47 12.23
CA GLY A 173 3.74 9.61 11.31
C GLY A 173 4.54 8.41 10.78
N TYR A 174 3.85 7.39 10.23
CA TYR A 174 4.45 6.15 9.68
C TYR A 174 5.40 5.39 10.63
N GLY A 175 5.34 5.66 11.94
CA GLY A 175 6.22 5.00 12.91
C GLY A 175 7.62 5.60 13.02
N ALA A 176 7.94 6.63 12.22
CA ALA A 176 9.21 7.32 12.22
C ALA A 176 9.46 8.06 13.56
N ILE A 177 10.74 8.28 13.87
CA ILE A 177 11.19 8.97 15.07
C ILE A 177 11.88 10.26 14.63
N ALA A 178 11.41 11.39 15.14
CA ALA A 178 12.01 12.70 14.96
C ALA A 178 12.98 13.00 16.10
N TRP A 179 14.18 13.44 15.77
CA TRP A 179 15.25 13.80 16.71
C TRP A 179 15.53 15.29 16.64
N LEU A 180 16.08 15.89 17.70
CA LEU A 180 16.54 17.29 17.65
C LEU A 180 17.51 17.48 16.48
N TRP A 181 17.22 18.46 15.62
CA TRP A 181 18.02 18.76 14.44
C TRP A 181 19.33 19.44 14.84
N ASP A 182 20.45 18.98 14.28
CA ASP A 182 21.80 19.43 14.62
C ASP A 182 22.25 20.69 13.85
N GLY A 183 21.34 21.30 13.08
CA GLY A 183 21.62 22.47 12.25
C GLY A 183 22.25 22.15 10.89
N LYS A 184 22.56 20.88 10.60
CA LYS A 184 23.19 20.49 9.32
C LYS A 184 22.15 20.13 8.27
N PRO A 185 22.40 20.45 6.98
CA PRO A 185 21.55 19.98 5.89
C PRO A 185 21.39 18.46 5.93
N GLN A 186 20.16 18.02 5.75
CA GLN A 186 19.79 16.61 5.78
C GLN A 186 19.68 16.08 4.35
N THR A 187 20.31 14.95 4.08
CA THR A 187 20.20 14.33 2.77
C THR A 187 18.82 13.72 2.63
N GLN A 188 18.07 14.17 1.65
CA GLN A 188 16.88 13.49 1.17
C GLN A 188 17.21 12.86 -0.18
N THR A 189 16.62 11.70 -0.45
CA THR A 189 16.67 11.13 -1.79
C THR A 189 15.28 11.26 -2.40
N SER A 190 15.28 11.43 -3.71
CA SER A 190 14.05 11.37 -4.48
C SER A 190 14.43 10.85 -5.85
N TYR A 191 13.57 10.03 -6.46
CA TYR A 191 13.67 9.75 -7.90
C TYR A 191 13.62 11.05 -8.72
N ALA A 192 13.18 12.15 -8.08
CA ALA A 192 13.20 13.51 -8.57
C ALA A 192 14.57 14.20 -8.60
N CYS A 193 15.63 13.68 -7.98
CA CYS A 193 16.94 14.32 -8.12
C CYS A 193 17.61 13.76 -9.37
N GLY A 194 18.15 14.61 -10.22
CA GLY A 194 18.58 14.24 -11.58
C GLY A 194 17.54 14.55 -12.65
N LEU A 195 16.26 14.32 -12.36
CA LEU A 195 15.11 14.83 -13.13
C LEU A 195 14.05 15.17 -12.09
N GLY A 196 13.75 16.45 -11.82
CA GLY A 196 12.67 16.85 -10.90
C GLY A 196 11.44 15.95 -11.10
N MET A 197 10.69 15.59 -10.03
CA MET A 197 9.48 14.74 -10.13
C MET A 197 8.81 15.10 -11.45
N ASN A 198 8.52 14.09 -12.27
CA ASN A 198 7.84 14.32 -13.53
C ASN A 198 6.74 15.34 -13.24
N GLN A 199 6.79 16.48 -13.92
CA GLN A 199 5.93 17.62 -13.63
C GLN A 199 4.45 17.17 -13.57
N LEU A 200 4.13 16.12 -14.31
CA LEU A 200 2.87 15.38 -14.30
C LEU A 200 2.54 14.71 -12.95
N ALA A 201 3.48 14.03 -12.31
CA ALA A 201 3.28 13.42 -10.98
C ALA A 201 3.03 14.47 -9.90
N LYS A 202 3.73 15.61 -9.95
CA LYS A 202 3.46 16.77 -9.06
C LYS A 202 2.06 17.31 -9.27
N GLN A 203 1.70 17.59 -10.52
CA GLN A 203 0.37 18.06 -10.88
C GLN A 203 -0.72 17.05 -10.49
N PHE A 204 -0.43 15.76 -10.57
CA PHE A 204 -1.33 14.70 -10.15
C PHE A 204 -1.58 14.76 -8.64
N VAL A 205 -0.50 14.78 -7.85
CA VAL A 205 -0.57 14.87 -6.38
C VAL A 205 -1.29 16.15 -5.94
N GLU A 206 -0.98 17.29 -6.56
CA GLU A 206 -1.66 18.57 -6.30
C GLU A 206 -3.15 18.50 -6.64
N THR A 207 -3.50 17.93 -7.80
CA THR A 207 -4.90 17.76 -8.21
C THR A 207 -5.65 16.84 -7.24
N ILE A 208 -5.08 15.68 -6.90
CA ILE A 208 -5.65 14.78 -5.88
C ILE A 208 -5.87 15.51 -4.55
N ASN A 209 -4.91 16.32 -4.09
CA ASN A 209 -5.02 17.02 -2.79
C ASN A 209 -6.11 18.10 -2.76
N ASN A 210 -6.53 18.60 -3.93
CA ASN A 210 -7.57 19.63 -4.02
C ASN A 210 -8.99 19.06 -4.22
N ILE A 211 -9.11 17.81 -4.69
CA ILE A 211 -10.41 17.11 -4.82
C ILE A 211 -10.99 16.83 -3.44
N ASP A 212 -12.27 17.20 -3.22
CA ASP A 212 -13.06 16.96 -2.00
C ASP A 212 -12.21 16.84 -0.72
N GLN A 213 -11.78 17.99 -0.19
CA GLN A 213 -10.88 18.06 0.98
C GLN A 213 -11.48 17.45 2.26
N SER A 214 -12.76 17.05 2.26
CA SER A 214 -13.40 16.35 3.37
C SER A 214 -13.06 14.85 3.41
N LYS A 215 -12.58 14.27 2.31
CA LYS A 215 -12.21 12.85 2.19
C LYS A 215 -10.73 12.61 2.50
N HIS A 216 -10.39 11.40 2.93
CA HIS A 216 -9.00 10.99 3.01
C HIS A 216 -8.39 10.78 1.61
N ARG A 217 -7.08 11.02 1.46
CA ARG A 217 -6.41 10.98 0.14
C ARG A 217 -6.35 9.56 -0.44
N ASP A 218 -6.30 8.53 0.41
CA ASP A 218 -6.40 7.12 0.01
C ASP A 218 -7.75 6.80 -0.64
N GLU A 219 -8.84 7.34 -0.09
CA GLU A 219 -10.18 7.20 -0.66
C GLU A 219 -10.26 7.86 -2.04
N VAL A 220 -9.79 9.11 -2.17
CA VAL A 220 -9.83 9.84 -3.44
C VAL A 220 -8.97 9.16 -4.51
N PHE A 221 -7.77 8.70 -4.16
CA PHE A 221 -6.87 7.99 -5.08
C PHE A 221 -7.47 6.66 -5.55
N ARG A 222 -8.07 5.89 -4.64
CA ARG A 222 -8.75 4.63 -4.99
C ARG A 222 -9.97 4.86 -5.87
N ASP A 223 -10.71 5.93 -5.61
CA ASP A 223 -11.87 6.33 -6.39
C ASP A 223 -11.46 6.73 -7.81
N PHE A 224 -10.38 7.50 -7.96
CA PHE A 224 -9.78 7.78 -9.25
C PHE A 224 -9.42 6.49 -10.00
N CYS A 225 -8.65 5.58 -9.38
CA CYS A 225 -8.22 4.34 -10.04
C CYS A 225 -9.42 3.47 -10.46
N ASN A 226 -10.45 3.40 -9.61
CA ASN A 226 -11.70 2.69 -9.91
C ASN A 226 -12.44 3.31 -11.10
N MET A 227 -12.60 4.63 -11.12
CA MET A 227 -13.29 5.32 -12.20
C MET A 227 -12.53 5.20 -13.53
N ALA A 228 -11.21 5.36 -13.50
CA ALA A 228 -10.33 5.17 -14.66
C ALA A 228 -10.41 3.73 -15.18
N TYR A 229 -10.38 2.74 -14.29
CA TYR A 229 -10.59 1.34 -14.63
C TYR A 229 -11.94 1.13 -15.35
N CYS A 230 -13.05 1.57 -14.75
CA CYS A 230 -14.37 1.41 -15.36
C CYS A 230 -14.45 2.06 -16.76
N ALA A 231 -13.89 3.27 -16.91
CA ALA A 231 -13.91 4.00 -18.18
C ALA A 231 -13.12 3.29 -19.28
N LEU A 232 -11.96 2.71 -18.95
CA LEU A 232 -11.10 1.98 -19.89
C LEU A 232 -11.60 0.56 -20.17
N ALA A 233 -12.15 -0.13 -19.17
CA ALA A 233 -12.61 -1.51 -19.28
C ALA A 233 -13.96 -1.64 -19.98
N LYS A 234 -14.90 -0.71 -19.78
CA LYS A 234 -16.24 -0.75 -20.39
C LYS A 234 -16.22 -0.96 -21.91
N PRO A 235 -15.44 -0.22 -22.73
CA PRO A 235 -15.42 -0.43 -24.18
C PRO A 235 -14.82 -1.79 -24.59
N CYS A 236 -14.04 -2.43 -23.72
CA CYS A 236 -13.43 -3.74 -23.97
C CYS A 236 -14.36 -4.91 -23.65
N GLN A 237 -15.53 -4.66 -23.05
CA GLN A 237 -16.47 -5.70 -22.64
C GLN A 237 -17.49 -6.02 -23.74
N PRO A 238 -17.51 -7.26 -24.28
CA PRO A 238 -18.52 -7.65 -25.26
C PRO A 238 -19.91 -7.79 -24.62
N ASN A 239 -19.96 -8.25 -23.36
CA ASN A 239 -21.20 -8.49 -22.64
C ASN A 239 -21.83 -7.18 -22.16
N VAL A 240 -23.10 -6.93 -22.55
CA VAL A 240 -23.88 -5.76 -22.12
C VAL A 240 -24.01 -5.71 -20.59
N LYS A 241 -24.24 -6.85 -19.92
CA LYS A 241 -24.38 -6.88 -18.46
C LYS A 241 -23.11 -6.43 -17.74
N GLU A 242 -21.93 -6.80 -18.25
CA GLU A 242 -20.66 -6.34 -17.67
C GLU A 242 -20.42 -4.85 -17.97
N ARG A 243 -20.83 -4.36 -19.15
CA ARG A 243 -20.80 -2.92 -19.45
C ARG A 243 -21.68 -2.12 -18.48
N ASP A 244 -22.89 -2.59 -18.21
CA ASP A 244 -23.82 -1.96 -17.27
C ASP A 244 -23.29 -2.04 -15.82
N ARG A 245 -22.67 -3.16 -15.44
CA ARG A 245 -22.02 -3.31 -14.13
C ARG A 245 -20.89 -2.29 -13.94
N LEU A 246 -20.01 -2.12 -14.93
CA LEU A 246 -18.91 -1.15 -14.88
C LEU A 246 -19.42 0.29 -14.85
N GLU A 247 -20.47 0.60 -15.61
CA GLU A 247 -21.13 1.89 -15.57
C GLU A 247 -21.77 2.17 -14.21
N ALA A 248 -22.48 1.20 -13.63
CA ALA A 248 -23.03 1.32 -12.29
C ALA A 248 -21.94 1.55 -11.24
N GLN A 249 -20.83 0.80 -11.32
CA GLN A 249 -19.66 0.94 -10.43
C GLN A 249 -19.03 2.34 -10.53
N TYR A 250 -18.88 2.89 -11.74
CA TYR A 250 -18.45 4.27 -11.95
C TYR A 250 -19.40 5.26 -11.29
N MET A 251 -20.72 5.10 -11.53
CA MET A 251 -21.75 6.01 -11.02
C MET A 251 -21.91 5.96 -9.49
N GLU A 252 -21.61 4.83 -8.85
CA GLU A 252 -21.54 4.76 -7.38
C GLU A 252 -20.46 5.66 -6.80
N VAL A 253 -19.31 5.80 -7.47
CA VAL A 253 -18.29 6.77 -7.06
C VAL A 253 -18.83 8.19 -7.23
N VAL A 254 -19.40 8.51 -8.41
CA VAL A 254 -19.95 9.85 -8.71
C VAL A 254 -20.96 10.31 -7.67
N LYS A 255 -21.82 9.41 -7.16
CA LYS A 255 -22.83 9.73 -6.13
C LYS A 255 -22.21 10.20 -4.81
N ARG A 256 -21.00 9.74 -4.47
CA ARG A 256 -20.34 10.04 -3.18
C ARG A 256 -19.66 11.41 -3.12
N TYR A 257 -19.48 12.09 -4.25
CA TYR A 257 -18.88 13.43 -4.32
C TYR A 257 -19.97 14.50 -4.36
N ARG A 258 -19.86 15.48 -3.46
CA ARG A 258 -20.81 16.60 -3.38
C ARG A 258 -20.60 17.58 -4.52
N ASN A 259 -19.37 18.04 -4.71
CA ASN A 259 -18.98 18.85 -5.85
C ASN A 259 -18.88 17.96 -7.08
N LYS A 260 -19.59 18.29 -8.16
CA LYS A 260 -19.53 17.51 -9.41
C LYS A 260 -18.36 17.90 -10.29
N ASP A 261 -17.74 19.05 -10.08
CA ASP A 261 -16.56 19.47 -10.85
C ASP A 261 -15.31 18.69 -10.43
N ASP A 262 -15.24 18.27 -9.16
CA ASP A 262 -14.28 17.29 -8.65
C ASP A 262 -14.30 15.97 -9.44
N ILE A 263 -15.44 15.64 -10.03
CA ILE A 263 -15.60 14.46 -10.88
C ILE A 263 -15.41 14.82 -12.35
N ARG A 264 -16.13 15.82 -12.85
CA ARG A 264 -16.22 16.14 -14.29
C ARG A 264 -14.93 16.72 -14.86
N GLU A 265 -14.16 17.44 -14.05
CA GLU A 265 -12.93 18.09 -14.49
C GLU A 265 -11.70 17.36 -13.94
N ASN A 266 -11.67 17.13 -12.62
CA ASN A 266 -10.45 16.65 -11.96
C ASN A 266 -10.16 15.17 -12.23
N MET A 267 -11.16 14.27 -12.25
CA MET A 267 -10.90 12.84 -12.53
C MET A 267 -10.38 12.59 -13.96
N PRO A 268 -10.97 13.19 -15.03
CA PRO A 268 -10.38 13.11 -16.37
C PRO A 268 -8.99 13.73 -16.47
N LYS A 269 -8.74 14.85 -15.77
CA LYS A 269 -7.41 15.46 -15.70
C LYS A 269 -6.39 14.50 -15.10
N LEU A 270 -6.72 13.82 -14.00
CA LEU A 270 -5.84 12.81 -13.40
C LEU A 270 -5.55 11.66 -14.39
N LEU A 271 -6.55 11.18 -15.13
CA LEU A 271 -6.35 10.15 -16.14
C LEU A 271 -5.43 10.62 -17.27
N SER A 272 -5.58 11.87 -17.72
CA SER A 272 -4.70 12.49 -18.71
C SER A 272 -3.26 12.57 -18.21
N LEU A 273 -3.05 12.99 -16.96
CA LEU A 273 -1.72 13.04 -16.35
C LEU A 273 -1.08 11.64 -16.26
N THR A 274 -1.88 10.61 -15.93
CA THR A 274 -1.40 9.21 -15.92
C THR A 274 -0.97 8.74 -17.31
N VAL A 275 -1.80 8.97 -18.33
CA VAL A 275 -1.49 8.57 -19.71
C VAL A 275 -0.25 9.29 -20.24
N LEU A 276 -0.16 10.61 -20.00
CA LEU A 276 1.02 11.40 -20.37
C LEU A 276 2.26 10.92 -19.60
N GLY A 277 2.12 10.62 -18.31
CA GLY A 277 3.21 10.15 -17.46
C GLY A 277 3.81 8.84 -17.94
N LEU A 278 2.97 7.95 -18.49
CA LEU A 278 3.36 6.64 -19.01
C LEU A 278 3.81 6.66 -20.48
N SER A 279 3.56 7.74 -21.23
CA SER A 279 3.77 7.79 -22.68
C SER A 279 5.21 7.50 -23.14
N ASN A 280 6.21 7.86 -22.33
CA ASN A 280 7.63 7.61 -22.63
C ASN A 280 8.19 6.35 -21.92
N GLY A 281 7.32 5.53 -21.33
CA GLY A 281 7.72 4.38 -20.53
C GLY A 281 8.56 4.77 -19.31
N ASN A 282 9.46 3.88 -18.91
CA ASN A 282 10.51 4.10 -17.91
C ASN A 282 10.05 4.46 -16.49
N CYS A 283 8.79 4.18 -16.15
CA CYS A 283 8.27 4.45 -14.82
C CYS A 283 7.11 3.53 -14.43
N ASP A 284 6.86 3.47 -13.12
CA ASP A 284 5.61 3.01 -12.51
C ASP A 284 4.88 4.25 -11.97
N PHE A 285 4.18 4.98 -12.84
CA PHE A 285 3.63 6.29 -12.52
C PHE A 285 2.63 6.26 -11.35
N LEU A 286 1.67 5.33 -11.36
CA LEU A 286 0.71 5.21 -10.27
C LEU A 286 1.35 4.63 -9.00
N GLY A 287 2.36 3.77 -9.12
CA GLY A 287 3.15 3.30 -7.97
C GLY A 287 3.92 4.44 -7.29
N GLU A 288 4.57 5.30 -8.07
CA GLU A 288 5.29 6.48 -7.59
C GLU A 288 4.35 7.46 -6.89
N VAL A 289 3.23 7.83 -7.54
CA VAL A 289 2.23 8.73 -6.97
C VAL A 289 1.60 8.13 -5.70
N ALA A 290 1.32 6.83 -5.67
CA ALA A 290 0.77 6.17 -4.49
C ALA A 290 1.76 6.18 -3.30
N GLY A 291 3.05 6.01 -3.60
CA GLY A 291 4.13 6.18 -2.62
C GLY A 291 4.17 7.60 -2.07
N GLU A 292 4.11 8.61 -2.94
CA GLU A 292 4.17 10.03 -2.57
C GLU A 292 2.96 10.49 -1.74
N LEU A 293 1.77 10.00 -2.08
CA LEU A 293 0.55 10.23 -1.30
C LEU A 293 0.51 9.41 0.01
N GLY A 294 1.38 8.41 0.15
CA GLY A 294 1.43 7.52 1.30
C GLY A 294 0.20 6.60 1.42
N VAL A 295 -0.44 6.26 0.30
CA VAL A 295 -1.74 5.55 0.27
C VAL A 295 -1.60 4.02 0.14
N LEU A 296 -0.39 3.50 0.26
CA LEU A 296 -0.10 2.06 0.24
C LEU A 296 -0.59 1.35 1.50
N ASP A 297 -1.24 0.18 1.36
CA ASP A 297 -1.72 -0.60 2.50
C ASP A 297 -0.64 -1.51 3.07
N ALA A 298 0.10 -1.00 4.05
CA ALA A 298 1.14 -1.74 4.76
C ALA A 298 0.62 -3.01 5.47
N LYS A 299 -0.69 -3.12 5.78
CA LYS A 299 -1.24 -4.32 6.44
C LYS A 299 -1.45 -5.48 5.48
N LEU A 300 -1.62 -5.19 4.19
CA LEU A 300 -1.66 -6.19 3.12
C LEU A 300 -0.24 -6.55 2.62
N GLY A 301 0.81 -6.00 3.24
CA GLY A 301 2.18 -6.20 2.78
C GLY A 301 2.43 -5.59 1.40
N GLN A 302 1.67 -4.56 1.01
CA GLN A 302 1.89 -3.86 -0.26
C GLN A 302 3.22 -3.10 -0.18
N PHE A 303 4.27 -3.71 -0.75
CA PHE A 303 5.55 -3.11 -1.04
C PHE A 303 5.76 -3.23 -2.53
N PHE A 304 5.77 -2.11 -3.25
CA PHE A 304 6.06 -2.16 -4.68
C PHE A 304 7.54 -2.39 -4.91
N THR A 305 7.84 -3.27 -5.87
CA THR A 305 9.19 -3.48 -6.37
C THR A 305 9.68 -2.18 -6.99
N PRO A 306 10.83 -1.63 -6.55
CA PRO A 306 11.41 -0.46 -7.19
C PRO A 306 11.55 -0.64 -8.70
N TYR A 307 11.17 0.39 -9.46
CA TYR A 307 11.07 0.26 -10.92
C TYR A 307 12.39 -0.16 -11.58
N HIS A 308 13.52 0.37 -11.10
CA HIS A 308 14.84 0.03 -11.60
C HIS A 308 15.21 -1.45 -11.34
N ILE A 309 14.75 -2.05 -10.25
CA ILE A 309 14.91 -3.48 -9.98
C ILE A 309 14.02 -4.28 -10.93
N SER A 310 12.78 -3.87 -11.14
CA SER A 310 11.90 -4.47 -12.14
C SER A 310 12.53 -4.45 -13.54
N LYS A 311 13.12 -3.32 -13.96
CA LYS A 311 13.80 -3.17 -15.24
C LYS A 311 15.07 -4.00 -15.35
N MET A 312 15.86 -4.09 -14.28
CA MET A 312 17.00 -5.01 -14.22
C MET A 312 16.55 -6.46 -14.39
N MET A 313 15.51 -6.88 -13.66
CA MET A 313 14.97 -8.24 -13.74
C MET A 313 14.39 -8.55 -15.12
N ALA A 314 13.66 -7.61 -15.73
CA ALA A 314 13.16 -7.75 -17.10
C ALA A 314 14.31 -7.97 -18.10
N LYS A 315 15.39 -7.17 -18.02
CA LYS A 315 16.57 -7.34 -18.90
C LYS A 315 17.24 -8.70 -18.74
N ILE A 316 17.32 -9.23 -17.52
CA ILE A 316 17.89 -10.55 -17.26
C ILE A 316 17.02 -11.66 -17.85
N ASN A 317 15.70 -11.57 -17.69
CA ASN A 317 14.78 -12.63 -18.14
C ASN A 317 14.48 -12.59 -19.64
N LEU A 318 14.62 -11.44 -20.29
CA LEU A 318 14.29 -11.23 -21.71
C LEU A 318 15.51 -11.35 -22.65
N VAL A 319 16.60 -11.97 -22.19
CA VAL A 319 17.71 -12.34 -23.07
C VAL A 319 17.19 -13.31 -24.14
N GLY A 320 17.42 -12.99 -25.41
CA GLY A 320 16.92 -13.79 -26.54
C GLY A 320 15.47 -13.51 -26.96
N ALA A 321 14.79 -12.56 -26.30
CA ALA A 321 13.38 -12.27 -26.59
C ALA A 321 13.19 -11.62 -27.98
N LYS A 322 14.18 -10.88 -28.48
CA LYS A 322 14.12 -10.26 -29.81
C LYS A 322 14.04 -11.33 -30.90
N GLU A 323 14.94 -12.31 -30.85
CA GLU A 323 14.98 -13.44 -31.78
C GLU A 323 13.70 -14.27 -31.69
N HIS A 324 13.16 -14.45 -30.47
CA HIS A 324 11.86 -15.11 -30.28
C HIS A 324 10.72 -14.34 -30.96
N ILE A 325 10.67 -13.02 -30.82
CA ILE A 325 9.65 -12.17 -31.46
C ILE A 325 9.83 -12.18 -32.99
N GLU A 326 11.06 -12.17 -33.51
CA GLU A 326 11.31 -12.28 -34.95
C GLU A 326 10.82 -13.61 -35.54
N GLN A 327 10.92 -14.71 -34.78
CA GLN A 327 10.48 -16.04 -35.22
C GLN A 327 8.98 -16.28 -35.04
N LYS A 328 8.42 -15.89 -33.89
CA LYS A 328 7.04 -16.21 -33.48
C LYS A 328 6.06 -15.05 -33.71
N GLY A 329 6.56 -13.84 -33.88
CA GLY A 329 5.79 -12.60 -34.02
C GLY A 329 5.45 -11.90 -32.70
N TYR A 330 5.58 -12.58 -31.55
CA TYR A 330 5.22 -12.04 -30.25
C TYR A 330 5.90 -12.76 -29.07
N LEU A 331 5.87 -12.10 -27.91
CA LEU A 331 6.25 -12.63 -26.61
C LEU A 331 5.01 -12.74 -25.70
N THR A 332 4.90 -13.82 -24.93
CA THR A 332 3.89 -13.99 -23.88
C THR A 332 4.53 -13.93 -22.49
N VAL A 333 3.98 -13.13 -21.58
CA VAL A 333 4.48 -13.00 -20.21
C VAL A 333 3.34 -13.24 -19.22
N HIS A 334 3.58 -14.12 -18.25
CA HIS A 334 2.64 -14.36 -17.15
C HIS A 334 3.19 -13.76 -15.85
N GLU A 335 2.35 -12.99 -15.15
CA GLU A 335 2.69 -12.37 -13.86
C GLU A 335 1.62 -12.70 -12.81
N PRO A 336 1.87 -13.66 -11.90
CA PRO A 336 0.87 -14.16 -10.96
C PRO A 336 0.61 -13.23 -9.76
N ALA A 337 1.41 -12.18 -9.55
CA ALA A 337 1.22 -11.23 -8.45
C ALA A 337 1.59 -9.81 -8.91
N VAL A 338 0.82 -9.29 -9.87
CA VAL A 338 1.21 -8.10 -10.65
C VAL A 338 1.27 -6.80 -9.84
N GLY A 339 0.60 -6.70 -8.69
CA GLY A 339 0.58 -5.48 -7.90
C GLY A 339 0.00 -4.32 -8.72
N ALA A 340 0.70 -3.18 -8.74
CA ALA A 340 0.33 -2.03 -9.57
C ALA A 340 0.79 -2.14 -11.04
N GLY A 341 1.46 -3.22 -11.44
CA GLY A 341 1.94 -3.42 -12.82
C GLY A 341 3.40 -3.06 -13.08
N GLY A 342 4.16 -2.57 -12.10
CA GLY A 342 5.54 -2.10 -12.28
C GLY A 342 6.47 -3.08 -13.01
N MET A 343 6.36 -4.39 -12.75
CA MET A 343 7.16 -5.40 -13.46
C MET A 343 6.79 -5.50 -14.95
N LEU A 344 5.49 -5.53 -15.27
CA LEU A 344 5.04 -5.61 -16.66
C LEU A 344 5.29 -4.30 -17.42
N LEU A 345 5.27 -3.14 -16.75
CA LEU A 345 5.70 -1.87 -17.33
C LEU A 345 7.20 -1.90 -17.68
N ALA A 346 8.02 -2.50 -16.83
CA ALA A 346 9.44 -2.67 -17.08
C ALA A 346 9.73 -3.69 -18.19
N VAL A 347 8.92 -4.75 -18.30
CA VAL A 347 8.94 -5.69 -19.45
C VAL A 347 8.61 -4.95 -20.74
N ALA A 348 7.54 -4.15 -20.74
CA ALA A 348 7.13 -3.39 -21.92
C ALA A 348 8.24 -2.46 -22.41
N ASP A 349 8.88 -1.74 -21.50
CA ASP A 349 10.06 -0.93 -21.80
C ASP A 349 11.20 -1.70 -22.48
N VAL A 350 11.53 -2.89 -21.95
CA VAL A 350 12.61 -3.71 -22.53
C VAL A 350 12.22 -4.24 -23.91
N VAL A 351 10.94 -4.53 -24.13
CA VAL A 351 10.42 -4.93 -25.45
C VAL A 351 10.45 -3.77 -26.44
N GLU A 352 10.06 -2.55 -26.02
CA GLU A 352 10.17 -1.36 -26.88
C GLU A 352 11.61 -1.01 -27.23
N ASP A 353 12.56 -1.19 -26.30
CA ASP A 353 14.00 -1.01 -26.55
C ASP A 353 14.49 -1.94 -27.69
N MET A 354 13.77 -3.02 -28.02
CA MET A 354 14.07 -3.90 -29.17
C MET A 354 13.56 -3.35 -30.51
N GLY A 355 12.80 -2.24 -30.51
CA GLY A 355 12.26 -1.59 -31.71
C GLY A 355 10.96 -2.19 -32.23
N VAL A 356 10.23 -2.96 -31.41
CA VAL A 356 8.95 -3.59 -31.78
C VAL A 356 7.77 -2.91 -31.09
N LYS A 357 6.58 -3.07 -31.67
CA LYS A 357 5.34 -2.47 -31.17
C LYS A 357 4.71 -3.32 -30.07
N LEU A 358 4.41 -2.73 -28.92
CA LEU A 358 3.83 -3.45 -27.79
C LEU A 358 2.48 -4.08 -28.13
N GLU A 359 1.63 -3.34 -28.83
CA GLU A 359 0.24 -3.73 -29.09
C GLU A 359 0.10 -5.00 -29.94
N THR A 360 1.15 -5.39 -30.68
CA THR A 360 1.16 -6.59 -31.53
C THR A 360 2.24 -7.59 -31.17
N SER A 361 3.24 -7.22 -30.36
CA SER A 361 4.39 -8.10 -30.08
C SER A 361 4.52 -8.51 -28.62
N LEU A 362 3.68 -7.98 -27.72
CA LEU A 362 3.64 -8.40 -26.31
C LEU A 362 2.21 -8.76 -25.89
N TRP A 363 2.05 -9.98 -25.38
CA TRP A 363 0.84 -10.43 -24.70
C TRP A 363 1.12 -10.68 -23.23
N ILE A 364 0.32 -10.08 -22.34
CA ILE A 364 0.42 -10.31 -20.90
C ILE A 364 -0.76 -11.11 -20.34
N ASP A 365 -0.47 -11.94 -19.35
CA ASP A 365 -1.44 -12.65 -18.54
C ASP A 365 -1.14 -12.36 -17.07
N ALA A 366 -1.90 -11.47 -16.45
CA ALA A 366 -1.60 -10.95 -15.12
C ALA A 366 -2.68 -11.32 -14.09
N VAL A 367 -2.27 -11.60 -12.85
CA VAL A 367 -3.17 -11.87 -11.73
C VAL A 367 -2.84 -10.98 -10.53
N GLU A 368 -3.86 -10.36 -9.94
CA GLU A 368 -3.77 -9.54 -8.73
C GLU A 368 -4.87 -9.88 -7.74
N LEU A 369 -4.54 -9.92 -6.45
CA LEU A 369 -5.51 -10.23 -5.40
C LEU A 369 -6.31 -9.00 -4.95
N SER A 370 -5.63 -7.87 -4.74
CA SER A 370 -6.23 -6.66 -4.18
C SER A 370 -6.89 -5.81 -5.27
N VAL A 371 -8.16 -5.44 -5.02
CA VAL A 371 -8.95 -4.59 -5.94
C VAL A 371 -8.24 -3.28 -6.26
N SER A 372 -7.60 -2.65 -5.27
CA SER A 372 -6.94 -1.36 -5.45
C SER A 372 -5.78 -1.42 -6.45
N THR A 373 -4.88 -2.39 -6.28
CA THR A 373 -3.72 -2.63 -7.14
C THR A 373 -4.13 -3.21 -8.49
N PHE A 374 -5.19 -4.03 -8.53
CA PHE A 374 -5.78 -4.51 -9.79
C PHE A 374 -6.22 -3.35 -10.68
N HIS A 375 -6.92 -2.34 -10.12
CA HIS A 375 -7.30 -1.15 -10.89
C HIS A 375 -6.08 -0.34 -11.34
N MET A 376 -5.07 -0.18 -10.48
CA MET A 376 -3.82 0.51 -10.85
C MET A 376 -3.14 -0.20 -12.02
N ALA A 377 -2.92 -1.52 -11.92
CA ALA A 377 -2.31 -2.32 -12.98
C ALA A 377 -3.09 -2.20 -14.28
N TYR A 378 -4.41 -2.36 -14.24
CA TYR A 378 -5.22 -2.24 -15.45
C TYR A 378 -5.05 -0.88 -16.13
N VAL A 379 -5.15 0.21 -15.37
CA VAL A 379 -5.03 1.57 -15.91
C VAL A 379 -3.64 1.80 -16.53
N GLN A 380 -2.55 1.39 -15.86
CA GLN A 380 -1.20 1.62 -16.37
C GLN A 380 -0.91 0.78 -17.61
N LEU A 381 -1.29 -0.50 -17.61
CA LEU A 381 -1.08 -1.40 -18.75
C LEU A 381 -1.90 -0.97 -19.97
N ALA A 382 -3.14 -0.53 -19.74
CA ALA A 382 -4.00 0.02 -20.79
C ALA A 382 -3.41 1.29 -21.39
N ALA A 383 -2.92 2.21 -20.56
CA ALA A 383 -2.31 3.46 -21.01
C ALA A 383 -1.01 3.25 -21.81
N ARG A 384 -0.28 2.15 -21.57
CA ARG A 384 0.92 1.77 -22.34
C ARG A 384 0.63 1.04 -23.64
N GLY A 385 -0.64 0.76 -23.96
CA GLY A 385 -1.00 0.03 -25.19
C GLY A 385 -0.58 -1.45 -25.15
N ILE A 386 -0.45 -2.03 -23.97
CA ILE A 386 -0.09 -3.45 -23.81
C ILE A 386 -1.33 -4.31 -24.06
N ALA A 387 -1.18 -5.38 -24.84
CA ALA A 387 -2.24 -6.35 -25.07
C ALA A 387 -2.22 -7.48 -24.04
N GLY A 388 -3.39 -8.05 -23.76
CA GLY A 388 -3.51 -9.21 -22.88
C GLY A 388 -4.72 -9.15 -21.94
N VAL A 389 -4.59 -9.82 -20.80
CA VAL A 389 -5.66 -10.00 -19.83
C VAL A 389 -5.15 -9.78 -18.40
N VAL A 390 -5.90 -8.98 -17.64
CA VAL A 390 -5.66 -8.77 -16.21
C VAL A 390 -6.78 -9.42 -15.44
N ARG A 391 -6.43 -10.22 -14.42
CA ARG A 391 -7.37 -10.98 -13.60
C ARG A 391 -7.29 -10.55 -12.16
N ARG A 392 -8.46 -10.47 -11.52
CA ARG A 392 -8.54 -10.39 -10.08
C ARG A 392 -8.72 -11.80 -9.54
N GLY A 393 -7.76 -12.30 -8.77
CA GLY A 393 -7.78 -13.68 -8.32
C GLY A 393 -6.73 -13.99 -7.26
N ASN A 394 -6.81 -15.19 -6.72
CA ASN A 394 -5.79 -15.73 -5.83
C ASN A 394 -4.99 -16.78 -6.59
N SER A 395 -3.75 -16.44 -6.93
CA SER A 395 -2.86 -17.30 -7.72
C SER A 395 -2.44 -18.59 -6.99
N LEU A 396 -2.55 -18.64 -5.67
CA LEU A 396 -2.25 -19.83 -4.87
C LEU A 396 -3.41 -20.83 -4.85
N SER A 397 -4.66 -20.35 -4.72
CA SER A 397 -5.85 -21.20 -4.75
C SER A 397 -6.41 -21.41 -6.16
N HIS A 398 -5.92 -20.66 -7.14
CA HIS A 398 -6.45 -20.53 -8.50
C HIS A 398 -7.90 -20.01 -8.58
N GLU A 399 -8.43 -19.44 -7.51
CA GLU A 399 -9.76 -18.83 -7.51
C GLU A 399 -9.71 -17.48 -8.26
N MET A 400 -10.44 -17.40 -9.37
CA MET A 400 -10.54 -16.18 -10.19
C MET A 400 -11.88 -15.51 -9.95
N PHE A 401 -11.85 -14.22 -9.62
CA PHE A 401 -13.04 -13.43 -9.34
C PHE A 401 -13.46 -12.56 -10.53
N GLU A 402 -12.50 -12.10 -11.34
CA GLU A 402 -12.72 -11.22 -12.48
C GLU A 402 -11.61 -11.38 -13.52
N SER A 403 -11.91 -11.21 -14.80
CA SER A 403 -10.94 -11.28 -15.90
C SER A 403 -11.33 -10.29 -16.98
N VAL A 404 -10.40 -9.40 -17.34
CA VAL A 404 -10.69 -8.30 -18.27
C VAL A 404 -9.56 -8.15 -19.27
N PHE A 405 -9.92 -8.09 -20.56
CA PHE A 405 -8.98 -7.79 -21.63
C PHE A 405 -8.56 -6.33 -21.62
N LEU A 406 -7.30 -6.07 -21.95
CA LEU A 406 -6.78 -4.72 -22.13
C LEU A 406 -7.25 -4.10 -23.47
N PRO A 407 -7.31 -2.76 -23.59
CA PRO A 407 -7.76 -2.11 -24.81
C PRO A 407 -6.97 -2.43 -26.07
N ALA A 408 -5.68 -2.77 -25.96
CA ALA A 408 -4.86 -3.13 -27.11
C ALA A 408 -5.07 -4.57 -27.61
N THR A 409 -5.80 -5.40 -26.85
CA THR A 409 -6.02 -6.82 -27.17
C THR A 409 -6.60 -7.06 -28.56
N PRO A 410 -7.60 -6.29 -29.07
CA PRO A 410 -8.08 -6.48 -30.43
C PRO A 410 -7.01 -6.29 -31.52
N HIS A 411 -6.06 -5.37 -31.31
CA HIS A 411 -4.94 -5.17 -32.24
C HIS A 411 -4.01 -6.38 -32.28
N PHE A 412 -3.71 -6.94 -31.10
CA PHE A 412 -2.91 -8.16 -30.99
C PHE A 412 -3.59 -9.34 -31.67
N LEU A 413 -4.88 -9.56 -31.39
CA LEU A 413 -5.64 -10.68 -31.96
C LEU A 413 -5.83 -10.54 -33.48
N ALA A 414 -5.92 -9.31 -33.99
CA ALA A 414 -5.95 -9.08 -35.43
C ALA A 414 -4.61 -9.44 -36.10
N ALA A 415 -3.48 -9.23 -35.41
CA ALA A 415 -2.16 -9.63 -35.89
C ALA A 415 -1.92 -11.15 -35.73
N HIS A 416 -2.53 -11.78 -34.73
CA HIS A 416 -2.33 -13.19 -34.36
C HIS A 416 -3.66 -13.94 -34.19
N PRO A 417 -4.39 -14.22 -35.29
CA PRO A 417 -5.78 -14.70 -35.22
C PRO A 417 -5.95 -16.09 -34.60
N THR A 418 -4.93 -16.95 -34.64
CA THR A 418 -4.98 -18.31 -34.03
C THR A 418 -4.61 -18.30 -32.55
N PHE A 419 -4.19 -17.16 -32.00
CA PHE A 419 -3.56 -17.11 -30.68
C PHE A 419 -4.45 -17.68 -29.57
N LEU A 420 -5.75 -17.35 -29.55
CA LEU A 420 -6.65 -17.83 -28.50
C LEU A 420 -6.91 -19.33 -28.60
N ASP A 421 -7.04 -19.87 -29.82
CA ASP A 421 -7.20 -21.30 -30.05
C ASP A 421 -5.96 -22.07 -29.58
N ASP A 422 -4.77 -21.52 -29.88
CA ASP A 422 -3.49 -22.06 -29.43
C ASP A 422 -3.39 -22.08 -27.89
N GLN A 423 -3.81 -21.00 -27.22
CA GLN A 423 -3.84 -20.93 -25.75
C GLN A 423 -4.81 -21.94 -25.15
N GLN A 424 -5.99 -22.10 -25.74
CA GLN A 424 -6.98 -23.06 -25.27
C GLN A 424 -6.47 -24.50 -25.39
N ALA A 425 -5.87 -24.85 -26.53
CA ALA A 425 -5.28 -26.18 -26.72
C ALA A 425 -4.14 -26.48 -25.73
N ILE A 426 -3.32 -25.48 -25.38
CA ILE A 426 -2.28 -25.61 -24.34
C ILE A 426 -2.92 -25.85 -22.97
N ALA A 427 -3.95 -25.09 -22.62
CA ALA A 427 -4.65 -25.22 -21.35
C ALA A 427 -5.31 -26.61 -21.19
N GLU A 428 -5.95 -27.11 -22.25
CA GLU A 428 -6.55 -28.45 -22.29
C GLU A 428 -5.51 -29.57 -22.10
N LYS A 429 -4.36 -29.47 -22.78
CA LYS A 429 -3.24 -30.41 -22.59
C LYS A 429 -2.71 -30.38 -21.16
N HIS A 430 -2.57 -29.20 -20.56
CA HIS A 430 -2.11 -29.05 -19.17
C HIS A 430 -3.13 -29.60 -18.17
N ALA A 431 -4.42 -29.43 -18.42
CA ALA A 431 -5.49 -29.99 -17.59
C ALA A 431 -5.47 -31.52 -17.63
N GLN A 432 -5.35 -32.11 -18.83
CA GLN A 432 -5.20 -33.55 -19.01
C GLN A 432 -3.95 -34.07 -18.29
N ALA A 433 -2.79 -33.41 -18.43
CA ALA A 433 -1.56 -33.81 -17.75
C ALA A 433 -1.66 -33.76 -16.22
N LYS A 434 -2.39 -32.80 -15.65
CA LYS A 434 -2.66 -32.72 -14.20
C LYS A 434 -3.59 -33.83 -13.71
N GLU A 435 -4.56 -34.25 -14.53
CA GLU A 435 -5.40 -35.41 -14.21
C GLU A 435 -4.59 -36.72 -14.20
N PHE A 436 -3.64 -36.88 -15.13
CA PHE A 436 -2.73 -38.05 -15.14
C PHE A 436 -1.76 -38.09 -13.95
N GLN A 437 -1.39 -36.95 -13.37
CA GLN A 437 -0.49 -36.88 -12.19
C GLN A 437 -1.20 -37.07 -10.85
N ASN A 438 -2.53 -37.17 -10.82
CA ASN A 438 -3.29 -37.37 -9.58
C ASN A 438 -4.24 -38.59 -9.67
N PRO A 439 -3.73 -39.83 -9.54
CA PRO A 439 -4.52 -41.05 -9.73
C PRO A 439 -5.47 -41.38 -8.55
N SER A 440 -5.73 -40.43 -7.65
CA SER A 440 -6.52 -40.67 -6.44
C SER A 440 -8.02 -40.34 -6.56
N LYS A 441 -8.55 -40.25 -7.80
CA LYS A 441 -9.99 -40.47 -8.03
C LYS A 441 -10.19 -41.93 -8.47
N PRO A 442 -11.05 -42.72 -7.81
CA PRO A 442 -11.40 -44.03 -8.33
C PRO A 442 -12.07 -43.82 -9.69
N VAL A 443 -11.44 -44.34 -10.74
CA VAL A 443 -12.14 -44.67 -11.98
C VAL A 443 -13.25 -45.62 -11.56
N GLN A 444 -14.50 -45.19 -11.66
CA GLN A 444 -15.62 -46.12 -11.69
C GLN A 444 -15.49 -46.89 -13.01
N THR A 445 -14.75 -47.99 -12.94
CA THR A 445 -14.77 -49.02 -13.96
C THR A 445 -16.16 -49.66 -13.88
N GLU A 446 -17.05 -49.29 -14.80
CA GLU A 446 -18.12 -50.21 -15.17
C GLU A 446 -17.46 -51.41 -15.85
N LEU A 447 -17.58 -52.55 -15.19
CA LEU A 447 -17.27 -53.87 -15.71
C LEU A 447 -18.02 -54.11 -17.02
N VAL A 448 -17.30 -54.47 -18.08
CA VAL A 448 -17.71 -55.54 -18.99
C VAL A 448 -16.45 -56.28 -19.46
N PHE A 449 -16.24 -57.45 -18.85
CA PHE A 449 -15.31 -58.58 -19.09
C PHE A 449 -13.97 -58.35 -19.80
#